data_AF-A0A7Z9ZIK3-F1
#
_entry.id   AF-A0A7Z9ZIK3-F1
#
_cell.length_a   1.000
_cell.length_b   1.000
_cell.length_c   1.000
_cell.angle_alpha   90.00
_cell.angle_beta   90.00
_cell.angle_gamma   90.00
#
_symmetry.space_group_name_H-M   'P 1'
#
loop_
_entity.id
_entity.type
_entity.pdbx_description
1 polymer ?
#
loop_
_entity_poly.entity_id
_entity_poly.type
_entity_poly.pdbx_seq_one_letter_code
_entity_poly.pdbx_strand_id
1 'polypeptide(L)' 'MTGPPSPRDRIHDHLAFLYGPDRAPALAERLDAILRDFHRRNPHLTERGPARRDRLTEKDAVLITYGDQVT' A
#
# COMPACT_ATOMS: atom_id res chain seq x y z
N MET A 1 -27.89 -3.53 -3.84
CA MET A 1 -26.95 -2.51 -3.32
C MET A 1 -25.56 -3.12 -3.34
N THR A 2 -24.74 -2.79 -4.34
CA THR A 2 -23.33 -3.16 -4.38
C THR A 2 -22.58 -2.36 -3.31
N GLY A 3 -21.75 -3.04 -2.50
CA GLY A 3 -20.92 -2.40 -1.49
C GLY A 3 -19.93 -1.40 -2.11
N PRO A 4 -19.26 -0.57 -1.29
CA PRO A 4 -18.26 0.35 -1.81
C PRO A 4 -17.16 -0.43 -2.57
N PRO A 5 -16.63 0.13 -3.67
CA PRO A 5 -15.62 -0.55 -4.48
C PRO A 5 -14.41 -0.89 -3.62
N SER A 6 -13.89 -2.10 -3.81
CA SER A 6 -12.72 -2.57 -3.08
C SER A 6 -11.50 -1.71 -3.42
N PRO A 7 -10.46 -1.69 -2.58
CA PRO A 7 -9.19 -1.03 -2.93
C PRO A 7 -8.62 -1.52 -4.26
N ARG A 8 -8.81 -2.81 -4.59
CA ARG A 8 -8.39 -3.38 -5.88
C ARG A 8 -9.14 -2.74 -7.05
N ASP A 9 -10.46 -2.60 -6.95
CA ASP A 9 -11.28 -1.99 -8.01
C ASP A 9 -10.84 -0.54 -8.26
N ARG A 10 -10.62 0.22 -7.19
CA ARG A 10 -10.15 1.62 -7.29
C ARG A 10 -8.76 1.75 -7.92
N ILE A 11 -7.87 0.80 -7.66
CA ILE A 11 -6.54 0.76 -8.28
C ILE A 11 -6.68 0.49 -9.78
N HIS A 12 -7.51 -0.48 -10.19
CA HIS A 12 -7.75 -0.76 -11.60
C HIS A 12 -8.32 0.47 -12.33
N ASP A 13 -9.29 1.15 -11.73
CA ASP A 13 -9.87 2.39 -12.28
C ASP A 13 -8.80 3.48 -12.45
N HIS A 14 -7.90 3.64 -11.47
CA HIS A 14 -6.78 4.59 -11.57
C HIS A 14 -5.80 4.21 -12.67
N LEU A 15 -5.47 2.93 -12.82
CA LEU A 15 -4.57 2.48 -13.88
C LEU A 15 -5.17 2.75 -15.26
N ALA A 16 -6.46 2.49 -15.44
CA ALA A 16 -7.18 2.80 -16.68
C ALA A 16 -7.23 4.31 -16.95
N PHE A 17 -7.51 5.11 -15.92
CA PHE A 17 -7.54 6.57 -16.01
C PHE A 17 -6.17 7.16 -16.40
N LEU A 18 -5.08 6.69 -15.78
CA LEU A 18 -3.74 7.27 -15.98
C LEU A 18 -3.04 6.78 -17.24
N TYR A 19 -3.21 5.51 -17.60
CA TYR A 19 -2.42 4.85 -18.64
C TYR A 19 -3.24 4.37 -19.84
N GLY A 20 -4.55 4.58 -19.80
CA GLY A 20 -5.50 4.13 -20.80
C GLY A 20 -5.96 2.69 -20.58
N PRO A 21 -7.14 2.34 -21.13
CA PRO A 21 -7.75 1.03 -20.94
C PRO A 21 -6.92 -0.11 -21.56
N ASP A 22 -6.14 0.16 -22.60
CA ASP A 22 -5.33 -0.87 -23.28
C ASP A 22 -4.13 -1.32 -22.44
N ARG A 23 -3.53 -0.40 -21.67
CA ARG A 23 -2.30 -0.68 -20.88
C ARG A 23 -2.60 -1.09 -19.44
N ALA A 24 -3.75 -0.70 -18.91
CA ALA A 24 -4.12 -0.97 -17.53
C ALA A 24 -4.09 -2.46 -17.13
N PRO A 25 -4.54 -3.43 -17.96
CA PRO A 25 -4.50 -4.85 -17.61
C PRO A 25 -3.06 -5.34 -17.35
N ALA A 26 -2.13 -5.06 -18.26
CA ALA A 26 -0.73 -5.47 -18.13
C ALA A 26 -0.04 -4.81 -16.92
N LEU A 27 -0.37 -3.55 -16.63
CA LEU A 27 0.15 -2.86 -15.44
C LEU A 27 -0.41 -3.44 -14.15
N ALA A 28 -1.68 -3.84 -14.13
CA ALA A 28 -2.29 -4.48 -12.97
C ALA A 28 -1.66 -5.84 -12.67
N GLU A 29 -1.41 -6.66 -13.70
CA GLU A 29 -0.69 -7.94 -13.54
C GLU A 29 0.72 -7.74 -12.98
N ARG A 30 1.44 -6.73 -13.48
CA ARG A 30 2.77 -6.37 -12.97
C ARG A 30 2.73 -5.91 -11.52
N LEU A 31 1.75 -5.10 -11.15
CA LEU A 31 1.54 -4.66 -9.77
C LEU A 31 1.25 -5.85 -8.85
N ASP A 32 0.38 -6.77 -9.28
CA ASP A 32 0.07 -7.99 -8.54
C ASP A 32 1.31 -8.86 -8.33
N ALA A 33 2.19 -8.98 -9.32
CA ALA A 33 3.45 -9.69 -9.17
C ALA A 33 4.37 -9.04 -8.12
N ILE A 34 4.47 -7.71 -8.12
CA ILE A 34 5.25 -6.95 -7.12
C ILE A 34 4.68 -7.16 -5.71
N LEU A 35 3.34 -7.08 -5.57
CA LEU A 35 2.68 -7.28 -4.28
C LEU A 35 2.87 -8.70 -3.75
N ARG A 36 2.75 -9.72 -4.61
CA ARG A 36 3.02 -11.12 -4.22
C ARG A 36 4.46 -11.34 -3.80
N ASP A 37 5.41 -10.78 -4.54
CA ASP A 37 6.84 -10.85 -4.17
C ASP A 37 7.12 -10.16 -2.83
N PHE A 38 6.54 -8.98 -2.61
CA PHE A 38 6.64 -8.27 -1.34
C PHE A 38 6.11 -9.10 -0.17
N HIS A 39 4.91 -9.69 -0.31
CA HIS A 39 4.32 -10.53 0.73
C HIS A 39 5.20 -11.74 1.05
N ARG A 40 5.73 -12.39 0.01
CA ARG A 40 6.62 -13.55 0.17
C ARG A 40 7.91 -13.17 0.91
N ARG A 41 8.51 -12.02 0.60
CA ARG A 41 9.77 -11.57 1.22
C ARG A 41 9.59 -11.01 2.63
N ASN A 42 8.39 -10.54 2.97
CA ASN A 42 8.14 -9.82 4.21
C ASN A 42 6.91 -10.38 4.96
N PRO A 43 6.89 -11.69 5.31
CA PRO A 43 5.74 -12.29 5.99
C PRO A 43 5.37 -11.54 7.29
N HIS A 44 6.38 -11.09 8.05
CA HIS A 44 6.22 -10.32 9.29
C HIS A 44 5.54 -8.95 9.11
N LEU A 45 5.54 -8.37 7.90
CA LEU A 45 4.83 -7.12 7.59
C LEU A 45 3.40 -7.34 7.10
N THR A 46 3.04 -8.60 6.82
CA THR A 46 1.72 -8.99 6.29
C THR A 46 0.80 -9.54 7.36
N GLU A 47 1.36 -9.99 8.49
CA GLU A 47 0.62 -10.19 9.72
C GLU A 47 -0.01 -8.86 10.11
N ARG A 48 -1.35 -8.84 10.23
CA ARG A 48 -2.21 -7.66 10.45
C ARG A 48 -1.40 -6.44 10.87
N GLY A 49 -1.23 -5.52 9.91
CA GLY A 49 -0.56 -4.26 10.13
C GLY A 49 -1.04 -3.59 11.41
N PRO A 50 -0.21 -2.70 11.99
CA PRO A 50 -0.38 -2.15 13.33
C PRO A 50 -1.85 -2.02 13.69
N ALA A 51 -2.26 -2.65 14.79
CA ALA A 51 -3.63 -2.55 15.27
C ALA A 51 -4.00 -1.05 15.30
N ARG A 52 -5.28 -0.69 15.25
CA ARG A 52 -5.73 0.72 15.39
C ARG A 52 -5.03 1.51 16.53
N ARG A 53 -4.43 0.80 17.50
CA ARG A 53 -3.55 1.28 18.56
C ARG A 53 -2.23 1.92 18.12
N ASP A 54 -1.66 1.62 16.96
CA ASP A 54 -0.41 2.27 16.50
C ASP A 54 -0.67 3.39 15.48
N ARG A 55 -1.91 3.88 15.39
CA ARG A 55 -2.16 5.18 14.77
C ARG A 55 -1.67 6.26 15.73
N LEU A 56 -0.79 7.13 15.23
CA LEU A 56 -0.37 8.33 15.94
C LEU A 56 -1.60 9.07 16.48
N THR A 57 -1.55 9.36 17.77
CA THR A 57 -2.51 10.15 18.51
C THR A 57 -1.85 11.42 18.99
N GLU A 58 -2.67 12.34 19.52
CA GLU A 58 -2.20 13.54 20.21
C GLU A 58 -1.31 13.28 21.44
N LYS A 59 -1.28 12.03 21.94
CA LYS A 59 -0.41 11.63 23.06
C LYS A 59 0.99 11.21 22.60
N ASP A 60 1.22 11.07 21.30
CA ASP A 60 2.47 10.59 20.74
C ASP A 60 3.37 11.76 20.30
N ALA A 61 4.67 11.64 20.58
CA ALA A 61 5.70 12.56 20.07
C ALA A 61 6.49 11.88 18.95
N VAL A 62 6.60 12.54 17.80
CA VAL A 62 7.39 12.05 16.65
C VAL A 62 8.70 12.83 16.59
N LEU A 63 9.82 12.14 16.73
CA LEU A 63 11.14 12.70 16.42
C LEU A 63 11.49 12.39 14.97
N ILE A 64 11.68 13.43 14.18
CA ILE A 64 12.25 13.32 12.83
C ILE A 64 13.72 13.70 12.95
N THR A 65 14.60 12.76 12.66
CA THR A 65 16.05 12.98 12.66
C THR A 65 16.65 12.42 11.38
N TYR A 66 17.84 12.92 11.04
CA TYR A 66 18.63 12.40 9.94
C TYR A 66 19.50 11.25 10.46
N GLY A 67 19.48 10.11 9.77
CA GLY A 67 20.16 8.89 10.22
C GLY A 67 21.68 9.01 10.29
N ASP A 68 22.27 9.98 9.58
CA ASP A 68 23.69 10.33 9.59
C ASP A 68 24.06 11.35 10.67
N GLN A 69 23.08 11.99 11.32
CA GLN A 69 23.31 12.99 12.37
C GLN A 69 23.20 12.44 13.79
N VAL A 70 22.92 11.14 13.94
CA VAL A 70 22.92 10.45 15.23
C VAL A 70 24.18 9.59 15.30
N THR A 71 25.26 10.15 15.86
CA THR A 71 26.48 9.43 16.26
C THR A 71 26.53 9.34 17.79
#